data_AF-A0A5E4LBT8-F1
#
_entry.id   AF-A0A5E4LBT8-F1
#
_cell.length_a   1.000
_cell.length_b   1.000
_cell.length_c   1.000
_cell.angle_alpha   90.00
_cell.angle_beta   90.00
_cell.angle_gamma   90.00
#
_symmetry.space_group_name_H-M   'P 1'
#
loop_
_entity.id
_entity.type
_entity.pdbx_description
1 polymer ?
#
loop_
_entity_poly.entity_id
_entity_poly.type
_entity_poly.pdbx_seq_one_letter_code
_entity_poly.pdbx_strand_id
1 'polypeptide(L)'
;MAIIYFDQWVYVTLLRSYKGSSPEYPKYAKICQGLIESSNDRTNKFPLSLSHLHETLKRNKLSSRKELFKFMFDLSKFSTIRPWTQVIDLEVRNAVLKSLGLKTENLSDFVFGDELVHCIGGIQEFESIDPNKKVPDEIKEKIILDVFRNSELISDAFSKVKSIEHVDSFIQKNNELTQKLEVLRKKDYSNPDKKMRKNISDVRFFIEIIMDPIIKAATEFTFDSQKYTQQILSSRESTINFLKLIPTAYVFHILNEARNLNSSRPIEPNDFWDIATLAISVPYCDVVVTEREWANILNKNKIGELYNTKILHKIENLSEFI
;
A
#
# COMPACT_ATOMS: atom_id res chain seq x y z
N MET A 1 -14.06 15.02 2.48
CA MET A 1 -13.83 13.65 2.96
C MET A 1 -12.34 13.38 2.84
N ALA A 2 -11.65 13.03 3.91
CA ALA A 2 -10.21 12.72 3.85
C ALA A 2 -9.98 11.20 3.81
N ILE A 3 -8.96 10.77 3.09
CA ILE A 3 -8.49 9.38 3.04
C ILE A 3 -7.24 9.28 3.90
N ILE A 4 -7.33 8.48 4.97
CA ILE A 4 -6.32 8.39 6.03
C ILE A 4 -5.81 6.95 6.10
N TYR A 5 -4.60 6.73 5.62
CA TYR A 5 -3.94 5.43 5.75
C TYR A 5 -3.23 5.31 7.09
N PHE A 6 -3.44 4.18 7.75
CA PHE A 6 -2.79 3.82 8.99
C PHE A 6 -1.86 2.64 8.76
N ASP A 7 -0.70 2.69 9.39
CA ASP A 7 0.17 1.53 9.55
C ASP A 7 -0.35 0.62 10.69
N GLN A 8 0.07 -0.64 10.73
CA GLN A 8 -0.56 -1.66 11.59
C GLN A 8 -0.46 -1.31 13.08
N TRP A 9 0.65 -0.71 13.51
CA TRP A 9 0.87 -0.30 14.90
C TRP A 9 -0.17 0.74 15.37
N VAL A 10 -0.69 1.57 14.45
CA VAL A 10 -1.74 2.56 14.73
C VAL A 10 -3.04 1.82 15.07
N TYR A 11 -3.48 0.87 14.25
CA TYR A 11 -4.65 0.04 14.54
C TYR A 11 -4.53 -0.72 15.87
N VAL A 12 -3.36 -1.29 16.16
CA VAL A 12 -3.11 -1.98 17.44
C VAL A 12 -3.24 -1.01 18.61
N THR A 13 -2.73 0.21 18.48
CA THR A 13 -2.79 1.23 19.53
C THR A 13 -4.22 1.74 19.73
N LEU A 14 -4.93 2.03 18.64
CA LEU A 14 -6.34 2.45 18.68
C LEU A 14 -7.24 1.37 19.28
N LEU A 15 -7.05 0.08 18.93
CA LEU A 15 -7.77 -1.03 19.55
C LEU A 15 -7.52 -1.11 21.06
N ARG A 16 -6.25 -1.00 21.49
CA ARG A 16 -5.92 -1.01 22.92
C ARG A 16 -6.59 0.14 23.66
N SER A 17 -6.65 1.31 23.02
CA SER A 17 -7.35 2.47 23.54
C SER A 17 -8.86 2.23 23.59
N TYR A 18 -9.47 1.69 22.54
CA TYR A 18 -10.90 1.35 22.50
C TYR A 18 -11.28 0.38 23.63
N LYS A 19 -10.41 -0.58 23.96
CA LYS A 19 -10.62 -1.56 25.05
C LYS A 19 -10.23 -1.06 26.45
N GLY A 20 -9.71 0.17 26.60
CA GLY A 20 -9.21 0.66 27.89
C GLY A 20 -8.04 -0.14 28.47
N SER A 21 -7.25 -0.83 27.64
CA SER A 21 -6.30 -1.87 28.08
C SER A 21 -4.82 -1.43 28.09
N SER A 22 -4.50 -0.14 27.86
CA SER A 22 -3.14 0.40 27.83
C SER A 22 -2.91 1.41 28.95
N PRO A 23 -1.71 1.51 29.56
CA PRO A 23 -1.39 2.61 30.47
C PRO A 23 -1.48 4.00 29.80
N GLU A 24 -1.21 4.07 28.49
CA GLU A 24 -1.36 5.29 27.68
C GLU A 24 -2.81 5.53 27.21
N TYR A 25 -3.76 4.66 27.57
CA TYR A 25 -5.16 4.71 27.14
C TYR A 25 -5.83 6.09 27.25
N PRO A 26 -5.74 6.81 28.40
CA PRO A 26 -6.45 8.08 28.54
C PRO A 26 -6.05 9.11 27.48
N LYS A 27 -4.81 9.02 26.98
CA LYS A 27 -4.22 9.95 26.04
C LYS A 27 -4.84 9.86 24.64
N TYR A 28 -5.16 8.64 24.17
CA TYR A 28 -5.64 8.42 22.80
C TYR A 28 -7.14 8.10 22.72
N ALA A 29 -7.85 8.00 23.85
CA ALA A 29 -9.27 7.66 23.89
C ALA A 29 -10.13 8.63 23.05
N LYS A 30 -9.93 9.94 23.21
CA LYS A 30 -10.67 10.96 22.45
C LYS A 30 -10.39 10.89 20.94
N ILE A 31 -9.14 10.62 20.55
CA ILE A 31 -8.74 10.48 19.15
C ILE A 31 -9.39 9.24 18.55
N CYS A 32 -9.32 8.10 19.26
CA CYS A 32 -9.94 6.85 18.81
C CYS A 32 -11.46 7.03 18.60
N GLN A 33 -12.14 7.66 19.55
CA GLN A 33 -13.57 7.94 19.45
C GLN A 33 -13.91 8.84 18.26
N GLY A 34 -13.19 9.95 18.07
CA GLY A 34 -13.41 10.84 16.94
C GLY A 34 -13.16 10.18 15.57
N LEU A 35 -12.16 9.30 15.48
CA LEU A 35 -11.92 8.52 14.26
C LEU A 35 -13.08 7.55 13.97
N ILE A 36 -13.60 6.87 14.98
CA ILE A 36 -14.77 5.98 14.85
C ILE A 36 -16.01 6.77 14.40
N GLU A 37 -16.26 7.93 15.01
CA GLU A 37 -17.35 8.83 14.63
C GLU A 37 -17.20 9.29 13.18
N SER A 38 -16.01 9.77 12.79
CA SER A 38 -15.74 10.21 11.41
C SER A 38 -15.87 9.08 10.37
N SER A 39 -15.58 7.84 10.75
CA SER A 39 -15.83 6.65 9.92
C SER A 39 -17.32 6.37 9.75
N ASN A 40 -18.08 6.40 10.86
CA ASN A 40 -19.52 6.17 10.85
C ASN A 40 -20.26 7.24 10.04
N ASP A 41 -19.84 8.50 10.17
CA ASP A 41 -20.40 9.65 9.45
C ASP A 41 -19.87 9.78 8.01
N ARG A 42 -18.95 8.89 7.60
CA ARG A 42 -18.30 8.88 6.28
C ARG A 42 -17.59 10.19 5.93
N THR A 43 -17.15 10.95 6.93
CA THR A 43 -16.34 12.14 6.72
C THR A 43 -14.88 11.79 6.47
N ASN A 44 -14.42 10.63 6.95
CA ASN A 44 -13.10 10.06 6.66
C ASN A 44 -13.20 8.60 6.18
N LYS A 45 -12.23 8.19 5.34
CA LYS A 45 -12.03 6.80 4.92
C LYS A 45 -10.70 6.26 5.44
N PHE A 46 -10.69 4.99 5.87
CA PHE A 46 -9.51 4.34 6.46
C PHE A 46 -9.17 3.06 5.69
N PRO A 47 -8.55 3.17 4.50
CA PRO A 47 -8.36 2.01 3.62
C PRO A 47 -7.41 0.98 4.22
N LEU A 48 -7.80 -0.29 4.15
CA LEU A 48 -6.96 -1.44 4.49
C LEU A 48 -6.17 -1.93 3.27
N SER A 49 -4.96 -2.39 3.52
CA SER A 49 -4.05 -2.96 2.51
C SER A 49 -3.86 -4.46 2.74
N LEU A 50 -3.20 -5.13 1.81
CA LEU A 50 -2.81 -6.53 2.00
C LEU A 50 -1.89 -6.72 3.22
N SER A 51 -1.00 -5.77 3.49
CA SER A 51 -0.04 -5.82 4.60
C SER A 51 -0.74 -5.91 5.97
N HIS A 52 -1.85 -5.20 6.13
CA HIS A 52 -2.72 -5.28 7.30
C HIS A 52 -3.25 -6.69 7.56
N LEU A 53 -3.74 -7.35 6.51
CA LEU A 53 -4.24 -8.72 6.60
C LEU A 53 -3.09 -9.67 6.98
N HIS A 54 -1.96 -9.54 6.29
CA HIS A 54 -0.78 -10.37 6.52
C HIS A 54 -0.22 -10.21 7.93
N GLU A 55 -0.05 -8.99 8.44
CA GLU A 55 0.53 -8.76 9.75
C GLU A 55 -0.41 -9.23 10.87
N THR A 56 -1.72 -9.02 10.72
CA THR A 56 -2.70 -9.51 11.68
C THR A 56 -2.70 -11.05 11.75
N LEU A 57 -2.54 -11.75 10.63
CA LEU A 57 -2.44 -13.22 10.60
C LEU A 57 -1.20 -13.76 11.34
N LYS A 58 -0.10 -13.00 11.40
CA LYS A 58 1.12 -13.41 12.13
C LYS A 58 0.89 -13.51 13.64
N ARG A 59 -0.10 -12.81 14.22
CA ARG A 59 -0.36 -12.80 15.68
C ARG A 59 -0.70 -14.21 16.18
N ASN A 60 -0.27 -14.58 17.39
CA ASN A 60 -0.39 -15.94 17.91
C ASN A 60 -1.77 -16.29 18.50
N LYS A 61 -2.35 -15.39 19.28
CA LYS A 61 -3.62 -15.64 19.98
C LYS A 61 -4.81 -15.42 19.03
N LEU A 62 -5.71 -16.40 18.93
CA LEU A 62 -6.90 -16.32 18.07
C LEU A 62 -7.81 -15.14 18.45
N SER A 63 -8.12 -14.97 19.74
CA SER A 63 -8.92 -13.84 20.23
C SER A 63 -8.31 -12.50 19.83
N SER A 64 -6.98 -12.37 19.98
CA SER A 64 -6.23 -11.17 19.61
C SER A 64 -6.23 -10.88 18.11
N ARG A 65 -6.31 -11.91 17.24
CA ARG A 65 -6.50 -11.73 15.79
C ARG A 65 -7.91 -11.29 15.48
N LYS A 66 -8.91 -12.00 16.03
CA LYS A 66 -10.32 -11.73 15.79
C LYS A 66 -10.68 -10.30 16.20
N GLU A 67 -10.30 -9.88 17.40
CA GLU A 67 -10.56 -8.52 17.89
C GLU A 67 -9.94 -7.44 17.01
N LEU A 68 -8.70 -7.65 16.55
CA LEU A 68 -8.01 -6.68 15.68
C LEU A 68 -8.63 -6.61 14.29
N PHE A 69 -8.92 -7.76 13.67
CA PHE A 69 -9.63 -7.79 12.40
C PHE A 69 -10.99 -7.11 12.50
N LYS A 70 -11.77 -7.44 13.54
CA LYS A 70 -13.09 -6.85 13.73
C LYS A 70 -12.98 -5.33 13.84
N PHE A 71 -12.07 -4.82 14.66
CA PHE A 71 -11.85 -3.38 14.81
C PHE A 71 -11.42 -2.71 13.50
N MET A 72 -10.51 -3.33 12.75
CA MET A 72 -10.05 -2.82 11.46
C MET A 72 -11.20 -2.76 10.45
N PHE A 73 -12.04 -3.79 10.36
CA PHE A 73 -13.20 -3.81 9.46
C PHE A 73 -14.30 -2.84 9.89
N ASP A 74 -14.55 -2.72 11.19
CA ASP A 74 -15.52 -1.76 11.74
C ASP A 74 -15.10 -0.31 11.47
N LEU A 75 -13.80 0.00 11.60
CA LEU A 75 -13.26 1.34 11.37
C LEU A 75 -13.11 1.65 9.87
N SER A 76 -12.66 0.70 9.05
CA SER A 76 -12.48 0.93 7.62
C SER A 76 -13.77 0.90 6.82
N LYS A 77 -14.84 0.29 7.37
CA LYS A 77 -16.05 -0.07 6.63
C LYS A 77 -15.74 -0.85 5.36
N PHE A 78 -14.73 -1.71 5.43
CA PHE A 78 -14.20 -2.49 4.30
C PHE A 78 -13.61 -1.65 3.16
N SER A 79 -13.33 -0.36 3.39
CA SER A 79 -12.51 0.42 2.48
C SER A 79 -11.12 -0.18 2.41
N THR A 80 -10.57 -0.26 1.20
CA THR A 80 -9.31 -0.93 0.89
C THR A 80 -8.51 -0.18 -0.15
N ILE A 81 -7.21 -0.47 -0.20
CA ILE A 81 -6.26 0.01 -1.21
C ILE A 81 -5.67 -1.19 -1.95
N ARG A 82 -5.61 -1.10 -3.29
CA ARG A 82 -5.11 -2.15 -4.20
C ARG A 82 -3.60 -2.39 -4.02
N PRO A 83 -3.03 -3.54 -4.44
CA PRO A 83 -1.57 -3.71 -4.44
C PRO A 83 -0.85 -2.73 -5.38
N TRP A 84 0.28 -2.19 -4.91
CA TRP A 84 1.11 -1.23 -5.64
C TRP A 84 1.51 -1.70 -7.06
N THR A 85 1.78 -2.99 -7.23
CA THR A 85 2.20 -3.57 -8.52
C THR A 85 1.16 -3.41 -9.63
N GLN A 86 -0.13 -3.42 -9.29
CA GLN A 86 -1.19 -3.27 -10.29
C GLN A 86 -1.44 -1.82 -10.68
N VAL A 87 -0.98 -0.87 -9.87
CA VAL A 87 -1.19 0.57 -10.10
C VAL A 87 -0.07 1.16 -10.96
N ILE A 88 1.16 0.65 -10.83
CA ILE A 88 2.31 1.13 -11.62
C ILE A 88 2.07 1.02 -13.13
N ASP A 89 1.50 -0.09 -13.61
CA ASP A 89 1.22 -0.26 -15.05
C ASP A 89 0.30 0.87 -15.57
N LEU A 90 -0.75 1.21 -14.81
CA LEU A 90 -1.68 2.29 -15.17
C LEU A 90 -1.06 3.67 -15.04
N GLU A 91 -0.20 3.88 -14.04
CA GLU A 91 0.54 5.14 -13.88
C GLU A 91 1.53 5.36 -15.04
N VAL A 92 2.26 4.33 -15.45
CA VAL A 92 3.14 4.39 -16.63
C VAL A 92 2.32 4.70 -17.88
N ARG A 93 1.17 4.03 -18.05
CA ARG A 93 0.25 4.31 -19.14
C ARG A 93 -0.20 5.78 -19.13
N ASN A 94 -0.58 6.32 -17.98
CA ASN A 94 -0.94 7.74 -17.83
C ASN A 94 0.24 8.68 -18.14
N ALA A 95 1.46 8.33 -17.74
CA ALA A 95 2.66 9.12 -18.06
C ALA A 95 2.90 9.17 -19.58
N VAL A 96 2.73 8.05 -20.28
CA VAL A 96 2.80 7.95 -21.74
C VAL A 96 1.70 8.78 -22.40
N LEU A 97 0.43 8.61 -22.00
CA LEU A 97 -0.70 9.39 -22.51
C LEU A 97 -0.45 10.89 -22.38
N LYS A 98 0.02 11.32 -21.21
CA LYS A 98 0.37 12.73 -20.94
C LYS A 98 1.46 13.22 -21.89
N SER A 99 2.51 12.43 -22.15
CA SER A 99 3.57 12.82 -23.08
C SER A 99 3.14 12.88 -24.54
N LEU A 100 2.09 12.14 -24.91
CA LEU A 100 1.47 12.17 -26.23
C LEU A 100 0.40 13.28 -26.35
N GLY A 101 0.14 14.05 -25.29
CA GLY A 101 -0.93 15.06 -25.25
C GLY A 101 -2.33 14.45 -25.21
N LEU A 102 -2.46 13.18 -24.82
CA LEU A 102 -3.73 12.47 -24.70
C LEU A 102 -4.30 12.60 -23.29
N LYS A 103 -5.62 12.37 -23.18
CA LYS A 103 -6.35 12.41 -21.91
C LYS A 103 -5.88 11.28 -20.99
N THR A 104 -5.51 11.61 -19.75
CA THR A 104 -5.17 10.65 -18.70
C THR A 104 -6.41 10.23 -17.91
N GLU A 105 -6.33 9.07 -17.28
CA GLU A 105 -7.37 8.55 -16.37
C GLU A 105 -7.12 8.99 -14.93
N ASN A 106 -8.19 9.23 -14.17
CA ASN A 106 -8.07 9.37 -12.73
C ASN A 106 -8.02 7.96 -12.11
N LEU A 107 -6.89 7.61 -11.51
CA LEU A 107 -6.68 6.27 -10.95
C LEU A 107 -7.27 6.09 -9.54
N SER A 108 -7.85 7.12 -8.93
CA SER A 108 -8.37 7.05 -7.56
C SER A 108 -9.41 5.93 -7.38
N ASP A 109 -10.33 5.79 -8.34
CA ASP A 109 -11.38 4.75 -8.33
C ASP A 109 -10.81 3.33 -8.58
N PHE A 110 -9.62 3.24 -9.18
CA PHE A 110 -8.92 1.97 -9.35
C PHE A 110 -8.10 1.61 -8.09
N VAL A 111 -7.53 2.61 -7.43
CA VAL A 111 -6.69 2.44 -6.25
C VAL A 111 -7.52 2.04 -5.04
N PHE A 112 -8.66 2.69 -4.82
CA PHE A 112 -9.53 2.44 -3.67
C PHE A 112 -10.71 1.54 -4.04
N GLY A 113 -11.09 0.67 -3.10
CA GLY A 113 -12.26 -0.19 -3.23
C GLY A 113 -12.94 -0.42 -1.90
N ASP A 114 -14.14 -0.99 -1.91
CA ASP A 114 -14.98 -1.17 -0.70
C ASP A 114 -15.20 -2.66 -0.38
N GLU A 115 -14.22 -3.50 -0.72
CA GLU A 115 -14.23 -4.96 -0.55
C GLU A 115 -12.82 -5.50 -0.25
N LEU A 116 -12.72 -6.53 0.59
CA LEU A 116 -11.42 -7.14 0.92
C LEU A 116 -10.70 -7.75 -0.28
N VAL A 117 -11.43 -8.25 -1.28
CA VAL A 117 -10.81 -8.83 -2.49
C VAL A 117 -10.01 -7.77 -3.28
N HIS A 118 -10.37 -6.49 -3.15
CA HIS A 118 -9.68 -5.41 -3.83
C HIS A 118 -8.26 -5.20 -3.31
N CYS A 119 -8.01 -5.44 -2.01
CA CYS A 119 -6.67 -5.30 -1.44
C CYS A 119 -5.69 -6.40 -1.90
N ILE A 120 -6.18 -7.51 -2.46
CA ILE A 120 -5.36 -8.53 -3.15
C ILE A 120 -5.36 -8.33 -4.67
N GLY A 121 -6.01 -7.27 -5.17
CA GLY A 121 -6.08 -6.95 -6.59
C GLY A 121 -7.01 -7.85 -7.40
N GLY A 122 -7.91 -8.57 -6.72
CA GLY A 122 -8.93 -9.40 -7.35
C GLY A 122 -10.24 -8.64 -7.59
N ILE A 123 -11.18 -9.33 -8.21
CA ILE A 123 -12.56 -8.87 -8.45
C ILE A 123 -13.47 -9.95 -7.86
N GLN A 124 -14.56 -9.54 -7.21
CA GLN A 124 -15.57 -10.46 -6.72
C GLN A 124 -16.53 -10.84 -7.86
N GLU A 125 -16.64 -12.14 -8.14
CA GLU A 125 -17.58 -12.67 -9.12
C GLU A 125 -18.51 -13.68 -8.46
N PHE A 126 -19.78 -13.66 -8.87
CA PHE A 126 -20.82 -14.55 -8.37
C PHE A 126 -21.34 -15.41 -9.49
N GLU A 127 -21.08 -16.71 -9.41
CA GLU A 127 -21.52 -17.71 -10.37
C GLU A 127 -22.56 -18.64 -9.76
N SER A 128 -23.52 -19.06 -10.58
CA SER A 128 -24.47 -20.09 -10.21
C SER A 128 -23.84 -21.46 -10.41
N ILE A 129 -24.11 -22.40 -9.49
CA ILE A 129 -23.71 -23.80 -9.64
C ILE A 129 -24.37 -24.41 -10.90
N ASP A 130 -25.55 -23.93 -11.27
CA ASP A 130 -26.16 -24.22 -12.58
C ASP A 130 -25.60 -23.22 -13.61
N PRO A 131 -24.74 -23.67 -14.55
CA PRO A 131 -24.05 -22.78 -15.49
C PRO A 131 -25.01 -22.09 -16.48
N ASN A 132 -26.26 -22.57 -16.59
CA ASN A 132 -27.29 -21.96 -17.43
C ASN A 132 -28.06 -20.83 -16.71
N LYS A 133 -27.79 -20.60 -15.42
CA LYS A 133 -28.45 -19.57 -14.62
C LYS A 133 -27.48 -18.48 -14.22
N LYS A 134 -27.96 -17.25 -14.20
CA LYS A 134 -27.24 -16.13 -13.59
C LYS A 134 -27.71 -15.96 -12.15
N VAL A 135 -26.79 -15.58 -11.27
CA VAL A 135 -27.16 -15.15 -9.90
C VAL A 135 -27.88 -13.81 -10.01
N PRO A 136 -29.11 -13.66 -9.48
CA PRO A 136 -29.82 -12.38 -9.44
C PRO A 136 -29.04 -11.33 -8.64
N ASP A 137 -29.07 -10.07 -9.08
CA ASP A 137 -28.29 -9.00 -8.45
C ASP A 137 -28.72 -8.72 -7.00
N GLU A 138 -30.02 -8.83 -6.70
CA GLU A 138 -30.54 -8.73 -5.32
C GLU A 138 -29.89 -9.76 -4.37
N ILE A 139 -29.63 -10.97 -4.87
CA ILE A 139 -28.98 -12.03 -4.08
C ILE A 139 -27.50 -11.70 -3.89
N LYS A 140 -26.82 -11.18 -4.93
CA LYS A 140 -25.42 -10.75 -4.82
C LYS A 140 -25.27 -9.64 -3.79
N GLU A 141 -26.10 -8.60 -3.88
CA GLU A 141 -26.10 -7.48 -2.93
C GLU A 141 -26.32 -7.94 -1.50
N LYS A 142 -27.29 -8.84 -1.29
CA LYS A 142 -27.55 -9.44 0.01
C LYS A 142 -26.33 -10.20 0.55
N ILE A 143 -25.70 -11.03 -0.27
CA ILE A 143 -24.49 -11.77 0.13
C ILE A 143 -23.35 -10.80 0.48
N ILE A 144 -23.15 -9.76 -0.33
CA ILE A 144 -22.13 -8.74 -0.06
C ILE A 144 -22.37 -8.08 1.30
N LEU A 145 -23.59 -7.62 1.56
CA LEU A 145 -23.95 -6.91 2.79
C LEU A 145 -23.92 -7.83 4.03
N ASP A 146 -24.59 -8.98 3.95
CA ASP A 146 -24.80 -9.86 5.11
C ASP A 146 -23.57 -10.71 5.46
N VAL A 147 -22.72 -11.00 4.46
CA VAL A 147 -21.54 -11.88 4.62
C VAL A 147 -20.25 -11.08 4.47
N PHE A 148 -19.97 -10.53 3.28
CA PHE A 148 -18.65 -9.95 2.98
C PHE A 148 -18.40 -8.60 3.66
N ARG A 149 -19.45 -7.90 4.11
CA ARG A 149 -19.37 -6.65 4.89
C ARG A 149 -19.81 -6.82 6.35
N ASN A 150 -19.82 -8.05 6.85
CA ASN A 150 -20.09 -8.34 8.26
C ASN A 150 -18.77 -8.52 9.02
N SER A 151 -18.41 -7.53 9.84
CA SER A 151 -17.12 -7.54 10.54
C SER A 151 -16.99 -8.70 11.53
N GLU A 152 -18.07 -9.17 12.15
CA GLU A 152 -18.05 -10.31 13.08
C GLU A 152 -17.78 -11.61 12.33
N LEU A 153 -18.51 -11.88 11.24
CA LEU A 153 -18.33 -13.08 10.44
C LEU A 153 -16.95 -13.13 9.77
N ILE A 154 -16.55 -12.04 9.14
CA ILE A 154 -15.28 -11.99 8.39
C ILE A 154 -14.08 -12.02 9.35
N SER A 155 -14.14 -11.33 10.49
CA SER A 155 -13.06 -11.42 11.49
C SER A 155 -12.94 -12.83 12.08
N ASP A 156 -14.05 -13.53 12.31
CA ASP A 156 -14.04 -14.91 12.78
C ASP A 156 -13.39 -15.84 11.75
N ALA A 157 -13.82 -15.74 10.48
CA ALA A 157 -13.28 -16.52 9.36
C ALA A 157 -11.76 -16.28 9.19
N PHE A 158 -11.33 -15.02 9.08
CA PHE A 158 -9.92 -14.67 8.90
C PHE A 158 -9.05 -15.06 10.11
N SER A 159 -9.57 -14.95 11.33
CA SER A 159 -8.80 -15.29 12.55
C SER A 159 -8.40 -16.77 12.62
N LYS A 160 -9.13 -17.64 11.93
CA LYS A 160 -8.92 -19.10 11.89
C LYS A 160 -7.98 -19.55 10.76
N VAL A 161 -7.70 -18.69 9.77
CA VAL A 161 -6.82 -19.00 8.61
C VAL A 161 -5.39 -19.39 9.01
N LYS A 162 -4.95 -19.05 10.23
CA LYS A 162 -3.60 -19.41 10.72
C LYS A 162 -3.33 -20.92 10.76
N SER A 163 -4.36 -21.78 10.74
CA SER A 163 -4.18 -23.24 10.72
C SER A 163 -3.76 -23.80 9.36
N ILE A 164 -3.55 -22.97 8.33
CA ILE A 164 -3.17 -23.43 7.01
C ILE A 164 -1.68 -23.17 6.81
N GLU A 165 -0.95 -24.21 6.39
CA GLU A 165 0.48 -24.27 6.00
C GLU A 165 0.99 -23.02 5.24
N HIS A 166 0.08 -22.27 4.62
CA HIS A 166 0.32 -20.98 3.98
C HIS A 166 0.96 -19.90 4.86
N VAL A 167 0.65 -19.78 6.16
CA VAL A 167 1.23 -18.69 6.99
C VAL A 167 2.71 -18.96 7.27
N ASP A 168 3.07 -20.20 7.61
CA ASP A 168 4.47 -20.56 7.86
C ASP A 168 5.28 -20.55 6.55
N SER A 169 4.72 -21.06 5.45
CA SER A 169 5.30 -20.93 4.11
C SER A 169 5.53 -19.47 3.74
N PHE A 170 4.61 -18.57 4.09
CA PHE A 170 4.75 -17.14 3.84
C PHE A 170 5.85 -16.49 4.70
N ILE A 171 5.94 -16.82 5.99
CA ILE A 171 7.04 -16.34 6.86
C ILE A 171 8.38 -16.79 6.27
N GLN A 172 8.48 -18.05 5.84
CA GLN A 172 9.67 -18.56 5.17
C GLN A 172 10.00 -17.78 3.89
N LYS A 173 9.01 -17.56 3.01
CA LYS A 173 9.18 -16.77 1.77
C LYS A 173 9.65 -15.33 2.05
N ASN A 174 9.16 -14.68 3.09
CA ASN A 174 9.62 -13.34 3.48
C ASN A 174 11.08 -13.37 3.97
N ASN A 175 11.48 -14.39 4.73
CA ASN A 175 12.87 -14.53 5.15
C ASN A 175 13.79 -14.79 3.95
N GLU A 176 13.38 -15.64 3.01
CA GLU A 176 14.12 -15.86 1.75
C GLU A 176 14.23 -14.58 0.91
N LEU A 177 13.15 -13.81 0.81
CA LEU A 177 13.15 -12.51 0.13
C LEU A 177 14.12 -11.55 0.82
N THR A 178 14.12 -11.49 2.14
CA THR A 178 15.03 -10.64 2.93
C THR A 178 16.49 -10.98 2.65
N GLN A 179 16.83 -12.27 2.65
CA GLN A 179 18.18 -12.74 2.32
C GLN A 179 18.58 -12.37 0.89
N LYS A 180 17.67 -12.54 -0.09
CA LYS A 180 17.90 -12.13 -1.48
C LYS A 180 18.13 -10.62 -1.59
N LEU A 181 17.32 -9.81 -0.91
CA LEU A 181 17.46 -8.35 -0.88
C LEU A 181 18.80 -7.93 -0.25
N GLU A 182 19.26 -8.62 0.79
CA GLU A 182 20.57 -8.36 1.40
C GLU A 182 21.73 -8.67 0.47
N VAL A 183 21.66 -9.81 -0.24
CA VAL A 183 22.67 -10.17 -1.24
C VAL A 183 22.72 -9.13 -2.36
N LEU A 184 21.55 -8.73 -2.88
CA LEU A 184 21.45 -7.66 -3.89
C LEU A 184 21.98 -6.34 -3.37
N ARG A 185 21.58 -5.91 -2.15
CA ARG A 185 22.09 -4.69 -1.51
C ARG A 185 23.61 -4.68 -1.45
N LYS A 186 24.24 -5.76 -0.98
CA LYS A 186 25.71 -5.86 -0.91
C LYS A 186 26.36 -5.78 -2.29
N LYS A 187 25.76 -6.43 -3.30
CA LYS A 187 26.26 -6.40 -4.68
C LYS A 187 26.14 -5.00 -5.29
N ASP A 188 24.94 -4.41 -5.25
CA ASP A 188 24.59 -3.19 -5.97
C ASP A 188 25.14 -1.93 -5.31
N TYR A 189 25.30 -1.97 -3.98
CA TYR A 189 25.84 -0.88 -3.18
C TYR A 189 27.31 -1.09 -2.79
N SER A 190 28.02 -1.99 -3.48
CA SER A 190 29.46 -2.23 -3.28
C SER A 190 30.36 -1.13 -3.86
N ASN A 191 29.87 -0.34 -4.81
CA ASN A 191 30.69 0.68 -5.47
C ASN A 191 31.08 1.76 -4.45
N PRO A 192 32.37 2.15 -4.31
CA PRO A 192 32.79 3.15 -3.31
C PRO A 192 32.19 4.54 -3.56
N ASP A 193 31.92 4.91 -4.81
CA ASP A 193 31.33 6.19 -5.17
C ASP A 193 29.81 6.20 -4.92
N LYS A 194 29.37 7.07 -4.00
CA LYS A 194 27.95 7.25 -3.63
C LYS A 194 27.09 7.66 -4.83
N LYS A 195 27.62 8.52 -5.71
CA LYS A 195 26.91 9.00 -6.89
C LYS A 195 26.70 7.88 -7.88
N MET A 196 27.73 7.06 -8.09
CA MET A 196 27.64 5.89 -8.97
C MET A 196 26.65 4.86 -8.44
N ARG A 197 26.64 4.59 -7.11
CA ARG A 197 25.63 3.71 -6.49
C ARG A 197 24.21 4.15 -6.79
N LYS A 198 23.94 5.45 -6.61
CA LYS A 198 22.63 6.04 -6.92
C LYS A 198 22.26 5.87 -8.39
N ASN A 199 23.17 6.18 -9.31
CA ASN A 199 22.91 6.03 -10.75
C ASN A 199 22.62 4.57 -11.14
N ILE A 200 23.36 3.60 -10.59
CA ILE A 200 23.12 2.17 -10.82
C ILE A 200 21.73 1.78 -10.30
N SER A 201 21.37 2.24 -9.10
CA SER A 201 20.05 2.00 -8.52
C SER A 201 18.93 2.59 -9.39
N ASP A 202 19.08 3.83 -9.85
CA ASP A 202 18.11 4.53 -10.71
C ASP A 202 17.92 3.77 -12.04
N VAL A 203 19.01 3.36 -12.71
CA VAL A 203 18.96 2.63 -13.98
C VAL A 203 18.35 1.24 -13.82
N ARG A 204 18.74 0.49 -12.78
CA ARG A 204 18.18 -0.83 -12.53
C ARG A 204 16.69 -0.76 -12.21
N PHE A 205 16.28 0.19 -11.39
CA PHE A 205 14.86 0.39 -11.11
C PHE A 205 14.07 0.67 -12.40
N PHE A 206 14.62 1.52 -13.28
CA PHE A 206 14.01 1.78 -14.58
C PHE A 206 13.87 0.52 -15.43
N ILE A 207 14.94 -0.28 -15.55
CA ILE A 207 14.93 -1.52 -16.35
C ILE A 207 13.96 -2.56 -15.76
N GLU A 208 14.00 -2.78 -14.44
CA GLU A 208 13.30 -3.89 -13.78
C GLU A 208 11.82 -3.60 -13.52
N ILE A 209 11.43 -2.34 -13.31
CA ILE A 209 10.06 -1.97 -12.89
C ILE A 209 9.31 -1.16 -13.96
N ILE A 210 10.03 -0.38 -14.77
CA ILE A 210 9.40 0.65 -15.62
C ILE A 210 9.41 0.28 -17.10
N MET A 211 10.45 -0.41 -17.57
CA MET A 211 10.63 -0.71 -19.00
C MET A 211 9.51 -1.59 -19.57
N ASP A 212 9.12 -2.66 -18.85
CA ASP A 212 8.05 -3.56 -19.28
C ASP A 212 6.70 -2.84 -19.43
N PRO A 213 6.24 -2.04 -18.45
CA PRO A 213 5.05 -1.20 -18.61
C PRO A 213 5.12 -0.21 -19.78
N ILE A 214 6.29 0.39 -20.05
CA ILE A 214 6.46 1.29 -21.22
C ILE A 214 6.28 0.51 -22.52
N ILE A 215 6.85 -0.68 -22.62
CA ILE A 215 6.71 -1.55 -23.80
C ILE A 215 5.25 -1.92 -24.01
N LYS A 216 4.52 -2.30 -22.96
CA LYS A 216 3.07 -2.56 -23.03
C LYS A 216 2.31 -1.34 -23.55
N ALA A 217 2.55 -0.15 -22.99
CA ALA A 217 1.91 1.08 -23.44
C ALA A 217 2.22 1.41 -24.92
N ALA A 218 3.42 1.08 -25.41
CA ALA A 218 3.80 1.27 -26.81
C ALA A 218 2.99 0.40 -27.77
N THR A 219 2.61 -0.82 -27.34
CA THR A 219 1.71 -1.68 -28.11
C THR A 219 0.29 -1.13 -28.19
N GLU A 220 -0.16 -0.34 -27.20
CA GLU A 220 -1.50 0.25 -27.16
C GLU A 220 -1.61 1.54 -28.00
N PHE A 221 -0.62 2.43 -27.93
CA PHE A 221 -0.72 3.80 -28.46
C PHE A 221 0.13 4.09 -29.70
N THR A 222 0.77 3.07 -30.28
CA THR A 222 1.59 3.17 -31.51
C THR A 222 2.57 4.35 -31.47
N PHE A 223 3.55 4.29 -30.56
CA PHE A 223 4.68 5.23 -30.53
C PHE A 223 6.03 4.51 -30.53
N ASP A 224 7.10 5.23 -30.92
CA ASP A 224 8.46 4.72 -30.87
C ASP A 224 8.96 4.65 -29.42
N SER A 225 8.84 3.46 -28.81
CA SER A 225 9.24 3.20 -27.43
C SER A 225 10.73 3.39 -27.18
N GLN A 226 11.57 3.15 -28.18
CA GLN A 226 13.01 3.34 -28.08
C GLN A 226 13.35 4.83 -28.02
N LYS A 227 12.80 5.63 -28.94
CA LYS A 227 12.98 7.09 -28.94
C LYS A 227 12.42 7.72 -27.67
N TYR A 228 11.26 7.25 -27.21
CA TYR A 228 10.66 7.72 -25.97
C TYR A 228 11.54 7.43 -24.75
N THR A 229 12.05 6.20 -24.65
CA THR A 229 12.98 5.81 -23.57
C THR A 229 14.28 6.61 -23.62
N GLN A 230 14.82 6.89 -24.81
CA GLN A 230 15.99 7.76 -24.97
C GLN A 230 15.72 9.18 -24.49
N GLN A 231 14.51 9.72 -24.71
CA GLN A 231 14.13 11.04 -24.20
C GLN A 231 14.04 11.06 -22.67
N ILE A 232 13.45 10.03 -22.06
CA ILE A 232 13.38 9.89 -20.60
C ILE A 232 14.79 9.79 -19.98
N LEU A 233 15.67 9.00 -20.59
CA LEU A 233 17.03 8.74 -20.11
C LEU A 233 18.06 9.78 -20.59
N SER A 234 17.64 10.80 -21.33
CA SER A 234 18.53 11.83 -21.91
C SER A 234 19.28 12.64 -20.86
N SER A 235 18.71 12.78 -19.67
CA SER A 235 19.33 13.43 -18.53
C SER A 235 18.71 12.92 -17.23
N ARG A 236 19.46 13.09 -16.12
CA ARG A 236 18.97 12.79 -14.78
C ARG A 236 17.68 13.55 -14.44
N GLU A 237 17.59 14.80 -14.85
CA GLU A 237 16.40 15.63 -14.63
C GLU A 237 15.19 15.06 -15.38
N SER A 238 15.36 14.71 -16.66
CA SER A 238 14.31 14.07 -17.46
C SER A 238 13.83 12.76 -16.82
N THR A 239 14.76 11.91 -16.36
CA THR A 239 14.42 10.64 -15.69
C THR A 239 13.65 10.88 -14.41
N ILE A 240 14.09 11.82 -13.56
CA ILE A 240 13.38 12.14 -12.31
C ILE A 240 11.99 12.72 -12.60
N ASN A 241 11.87 13.61 -13.58
CA ASN A 241 10.59 14.21 -13.95
C ASN A 241 9.62 13.15 -14.48
N PHE A 242 10.09 12.19 -15.25
CA PHE A 242 9.29 11.06 -15.69
C PHE A 242 8.87 10.16 -14.52
N LEU A 243 9.80 9.78 -13.63
CA LEU A 243 9.46 8.96 -12.47
C LEU A 243 8.39 9.61 -11.59
N LYS A 244 8.43 10.94 -11.40
CA LYS A 244 7.39 11.68 -10.67
C LYS A 244 6.00 11.62 -11.30
N LEU A 245 5.88 11.26 -12.59
CA LEU A 245 4.59 11.01 -13.24
C LEU A 245 4.04 9.61 -12.92
N ILE A 246 4.85 8.74 -12.30
CA ILE A 246 4.52 7.37 -11.92
C ILE A 246 4.67 7.27 -10.40
N PRO A 247 3.75 7.88 -9.65
CA PRO A 247 4.02 8.25 -8.28
C PRO A 247 4.20 7.05 -7.36
N THR A 248 3.48 5.95 -7.56
CA THR A 248 3.65 4.72 -6.78
C THR A 248 5.05 4.15 -6.96
N ALA A 249 5.52 4.07 -8.20
CA ALA A 249 6.87 3.60 -8.50
C ALA A 249 7.94 4.54 -7.92
N TYR A 250 7.73 5.86 -7.99
CA TYR A 250 8.68 6.83 -7.45
C TYR A 250 8.82 6.74 -5.93
N VAL A 251 7.70 6.67 -5.20
CA VAL A 251 7.74 6.51 -3.74
C VAL A 251 8.42 5.20 -3.37
N PHE A 252 8.08 4.10 -4.04
CA PHE A 252 8.76 2.81 -3.85
C PHE A 252 10.27 2.94 -4.01
N HIS A 253 10.72 3.58 -5.10
CA HIS A 253 12.15 3.78 -5.39
C HIS A 253 12.86 4.58 -4.31
N ILE A 254 12.29 5.70 -3.86
CA ILE A 254 12.87 6.56 -2.83
C ILE A 254 13.02 5.81 -1.49
N LEU A 255 11.98 5.08 -1.08
CA LEU A 255 12.02 4.32 0.17
C LEU A 255 13.00 3.15 0.08
N ASN A 256 13.00 2.42 -1.04
CA ASN A 256 13.90 1.29 -1.28
C ASN A 256 15.36 1.73 -1.34
N GLU A 257 15.65 2.86 -2.00
CA GLU A 257 16.99 3.47 -2.00
C GLU A 257 17.43 3.87 -0.60
N ALA A 258 16.57 4.55 0.16
CA ALA A 258 16.89 4.99 1.52
C ALA A 258 17.23 3.81 2.45
N ARG A 259 16.44 2.72 2.38
CA ARG A 259 16.71 1.47 3.11
C ARG A 259 18.07 0.87 2.69
N ASN A 260 18.34 0.80 1.39
CA ASN A 260 19.56 0.17 0.88
C ASN A 260 20.83 1.00 1.17
N LEU A 261 20.71 2.33 1.23
CA LEU A 261 21.81 3.22 1.63
C LEU A 261 22.13 3.14 3.13
N ASN A 262 21.17 2.75 3.96
CA ASN A 262 21.38 2.52 5.39
C ASN A 262 22.03 1.16 5.65
N SER A 263 23.34 1.06 5.41
CA SER A 263 24.09 -0.18 5.64
C SER A 263 24.29 -0.54 7.12
N SER A 264 23.95 0.37 8.06
CA SER A 264 24.06 0.10 9.50
C SER A 264 22.91 -0.73 10.07
N ARG A 265 21.79 -0.84 9.34
CA ARG A 265 20.62 -1.63 9.73
C ARG A 265 20.48 -2.83 8.77
N PRO A 266 20.26 -4.06 9.26
CA PRO A 266 19.87 -5.17 8.38
C PRO A 266 18.47 -4.93 7.80
N ILE A 267 18.21 -5.45 6.60
CA ILE A 267 16.86 -5.47 6.04
C ILE A 267 16.01 -6.39 6.91
N GLU A 268 14.87 -5.90 7.37
CA GLU A 268 13.93 -6.69 8.16
C GLU A 268 12.87 -7.34 7.26
N PRO A 269 12.29 -8.49 7.66
CA PRO A 269 11.29 -9.19 6.86
C PRO A 269 10.05 -8.37 6.48
N ASN A 270 9.70 -7.35 7.27
CA ASN A 270 8.56 -6.50 7.01
C ASN A 270 8.89 -5.29 6.13
N ASP A 271 10.17 -4.88 6.02
CA ASP A 271 10.57 -3.66 5.30
C ASP A 271 10.00 -3.63 3.87
N PHE A 272 9.96 -4.77 3.18
CA PHE A 272 9.37 -4.85 1.83
C PHE A 272 7.88 -4.50 1.82
N TRP A 273 7.11 -5.05 2.75
CA TRP A 273 5.65 -4.83 2.83
C TRP A 273 5.33 -3.41 3.25
N ASP A 274 6.12 -2.84 4.15
CA ASP A 274 5.99 -1.44 4.57
C ASP A 274 6.25 -0.51 3.39
N ILE A 275 7.37 -0.71 2.69
CA ILE A 275 7.71 0.06 1.48
C ILE A 275 6.63 -0.11 0.40
N ALA A 276 6.22 -1.33 0.11
CA ALA A 276 5.21 -1.64 -0.90
C ALA A 276 3.88 -0.93 -0.62
N THR A 277 3.50 -0.81 0.66
CA THR A 277 2.22 -0.19 1.02
C THR A 277 2.32 1.32 1.11
N LEU A 278 3.43 1.85 1.60
CA LEU A 278 3.71 3.28 1.58
C LEU A 278 3.85 3.82 0.16
N ALA A 279 4.40 3.01 -0.75
CA ALA A 279 4.53 3.34 -2.16
C ALA A 279 3.20 3.78 -2.77
N ILE A 280 2.10 3.07 -2.46
CA ILE A 280 0.77 3.39 -2.98
C ILE A 280 -0.04 4.30 -2.04
N SER A 281 0.08 4.17 -0.72
CA SER A 281 -0.72 5.01 0.19
C SER A 281 -0.28 6.48 0.14
N VAL A 282 1.01 6.77 -0.02
CA VAL A 282 1.51 8.15 -0.03
C VAL A 282 0.97 8.95 -1.22
N PRO A 283 0.96 8.48 -2.48
CA PRO A 283 0.42 9.28 -3.58
C PRO A 283 -1.09 9.49 -3.59
N TYR A 284 -1.85 8.61 -2.93
CA TYR A 284 -3.31 8.55 -3.10
C TYR A 284 -4.10 8.90 -1.84
N CYS A 285 -3.47 8.95 -0.67
CA CYS A 285 -4.12 9.34 0.58
C CYS A 285 -3.82 10.81 0.92
N ASP A 286 -4.74 11.46 1.64
CA ASP A 286 -4.53 12.80 2.19
C ASP A 286 -3.60 12.76 3.42
N VAL A 287 -3.64 11.66 4.16
CA VAL A 287 -2.85 11.44 5.38
C VAL A 287 -2.30 10.03 5.42
N VAL A 288 -1.03 9.89 5.78
CA VAL A 288 -0.37 8.60 6.03
C VAL A 288 0.28 8.64 7.40
N VAL A 289 -0.13 7.73 8.29
CA VAL A 289 0.50 7.54 9.61
C VAL A 289 1.31 6.27 9.57
N THR A 290 2.64 6.39 9.68
CA THR A 290 3.57 5.27 9.56
C THR A 290 4.67 5.33 10.62
N GLU A 291 5.56 4.35 10.66
CA GLU A 291 6.71 4.35 11.54
C GLU A 291 7.58 5.59 11.37
N ARG A 292 8.21 6.03 12.47
CA ARG A 292 9.04 7.24 12.50
C ARG A 292 10.16 7.21 11.45
N GLU A 293 10.74 6.04 11.17
CA GLU A 293 11.80 5.90 10.17
C GLU A 293 11.30 6.27 8.77
N TRP A 294 10.20 5.64 8.32
CA TRP A 294 9.60 5.91 7.02
C TRP A 294 9.08 7.34 6.91
N ALA A 295 8.42 7.85 7.96
CA ALA A 295 7.95 9.23 8.00
C ALA A 295 9.11 10.24 7.84
N ASN A 296 10.25 9.99 8.48
CA ASN A 296 11.44 10.83 8.35
C ASN A 296 12.02 10.78 6.92
N ILE A 297 12.08 9.59 6.31
CA ILE A 297 12.56 9.44 4.93
C ILE A 297 11.65 10.21 3.96
N LEU A 298 10.34 10.03 4.07
CA LEU A 298 9.35 10.69 3.20
C LEU A 298 9.37 12.21 3.35
N ASN A 299 9.39 12.72 4.58
CA ASN A 299 9.44 14.15 4.86
C ASN A 299 10.76 14.79 4.41
N LYS A 300 11.91 14.13 4.67
CA LYS A 300 13.23 14.62 4.23
C LYS A 300 13.31 14.74 2.71
N ASN A 301 12.68 13.82 1.98
CA ASN A 301 12.63 13.84 0.52
C ASN A 301 11.46 14.66 -0.04
N LYS A 302 10.68 15.35 0.82
CA LYS A 302 9.52 16.17 0.45
C LYS A 302 8.46 15.41 -0.38
N ILE A 303 8.33 14.12 -0.13
CA ILE A 303 7.39 13.26 -0.88
C ILE A 303 5.94 13.61 -0.52
N GLY A 304 5.66 13.91 0.75
CA GLY A 304 4.34 14.38 1.17
C GLY A 304 3.95 15.70 0.51
N GLU A 305 4.87 16.67 0.45
CA GLU A 305 4.65 17.94 -0.25
C GLU A 305 4.39 17.71 -1.75
N LEU A 306 5.14 16.80 -2.38
CA LEU A 306 5.02 16.49 -3.81
C LEU A 306 3.63 15.94 -4.17
N TYR A 307 3.05 15.11 -3.32
CA TYR A 307 1.76 14.45 -3.57
C TYR A 307 0.60 14.98 -2.74
N ASN A 308 0.80 16.10 -2.04
CA ASN A 308 -0.21 16.72 -1.17
C ASN A 308 -0.73 15.78 -0.07
N THR A 309 0.20 15.08 0.58
CA THR A 309 -0.08 14.08 1.62
C THR A 309 0.62 14.44 2.92
N LYS A 310 -0.14 14.48 4.01
CA LYS A 310 0.41 14.72 5.35
C LYS A 310 1.00 13.43 5.92
N ILE A 311 2.32 13.42 6.10
CA ILE A 311 3.06 12.27 6.63
C ILE A 311 3.28 12.40 8.13
N LEU A 312 2.70 11.49 8.90
CA LEU A 312 2.69 11.49 10.36
C LEU A 312 3.36 10.22 10.92
N HIS A 313 3.84 10.32 12.16
CA HIS A 313 4.37 9.18 12.92
C HIS A 313 3.92 9.16 14.39
N LYS A 314 2.95 10.02 14.72
CA LYS A 314 2.42 10.22 16.08
C LYS A 314 0.90 10.25 16.00
N ILE A 315 0.25 9.52 16.89
CA ILE A 315 -1.22 9.42 16.92
C ILE A 315 -1.84 10.75 17.31
N GLU A 316 -1.16 11.56 18.14
CA GLU A 316 -1.63 12.86 18.62
C GLU A 316 -1.92 13.84 17.48
N ASN A 317 -1.15 13.73 16.39
CA ASN A 317 -1.34 14.55 15.20
C ASN A 317 -2.62 14.18 14.42
N LEU A 318 -3.30 13.09 14.76
CA LEU A 318 -4.62 12.76 14.19
C LEU A 318 -5.76 13.61 14.75
N SER A 319 -5.53 14.34 15.84
CA SER A 319 -6.53 15.26 16.39
C SER A 319 -6.96 16.38 15.43
N GLU A 320 -6.20 16.64 14.38
CA GLU A 320 -6.54 17.60 13.32
C GLU A 320 -7.57 17.06 12.31
N PHE A 321 -7.91 15.78 12.38
CA PHE A 321 -8.73 15.08 11.39
C PHE A 321 -9.98 14.43 11.98
N ILE A 322 -10.26 14.65 13.27
CA ILE A 322 -11.43 14.13 13.99
C ILE A 322 -12.53 15.18 14.13
#